data_AF-A0A349ML79-F1
#
_entry.id   AF-A0A349ML79-F1
#
_cell.length_a   1.000
_cell.length_b   1.000
_cell.length_c   1.000
_cell.angle_alpha   90.00
_cell.angle_beta   90.00
_cell.angle_gamma   90.00
#
_symmetry.space_group_name_H-M   'P 1'
#
loop_
_entity.id
_entity.type
_entity.pdbx_description
1 polymer ?
#
loop_
_entity_poly.entity_id
_entity_poly.type
_entity_poly.pdbx_seq_one_letter_code
_entity_poly.pdbx_strand_id
1 'polypeptide(L)'
;MPIPRFAYKDLDALLNELGLTQNMNVIVHSRLASFGYIEGGAGMVTNCLLDKIQPNGTVLFPTYTFDIRENDIFNRRHTPFPSTGSLPAYIHSLPDSVRTHCPIHSHVGLGPLVQELIGQVNPAFSIGHGSSFEWMANRGFHLLFLGTNFDEGATYIHHMEAMVGVPYREWITLKRQVCFEGGVQTLECPYYARKPNIDKNCFKKIENSIGSMFPTVYVHNRPSRLLNLSLLDQLTRDFLQANPYGLLSSDGMQGIGTRCPTSHNTFPSAAS
;
A
#
# COMPACT_ATOMS: atom_id res chain seq x y z
N MET A 1 -20.13 -28.26 -6.63
CA MET A 1 -20.74 -26.99 -7.12
C MET A 1 -19.85 -26.44 -8.22
N PRO A 2 -20.41 -25.89 -9.31
CA PRO A 2 -19.61 -25.19 -10.32
C PRO A 2 -18.90 -23.99 -9.68
N ILE A 3 -17.69 -23.68 -10.16
CA ILE A 3 -16.97 -22.47 -9.74
C ILE A 3 -17.83 -21.27 -10.14
N PRO A 4 -18.16 -20.34 -9.22
CA PRO A 4 -18.97 -19.19 -9.57
C PRO A 4 -18.23 -18.32 -10.60
N ARG A 5 -18.97 -17.78 -11.55
CA ARG A 5 -18.45 -16.88 -12.58
C ARG A 5 -18.64 -15.44 -12.12
N PHE A 6 -17.62 -14.62 -12.31
CA PHE A 6 -17.63 -13.21 -11.95
C PHE A 6 -17.29 -12.38 -13.20
N ALA A 7 -18.30 -11.69 -13.71
CA ALA A 7 -18.26 -10.96 -14.97
C ALA A 7 -18.16 -9.44 -14.74
N TYR A 8 -18.01 -8.70 -15.84
CA TYR A 8 -17.93 -7.23 -15.82
C TYR A 8 -19.08 -6.59 -15.02
N LYS A 9 -20.32 -7.01 -15.26
CA LYS A 9 -21.50 -6.47 -14.57
C LYS A 9 -21.47 -6.67 -13.05
N ASP A 10 -20.84 -7.76 -12.58
CA ASP A 10 -20.77 -8.09 -11.16
C ASP A 10 -19.72 -7.21 -10.48
N LEU A 11 -18.58 -6.98 -11.15
CA LEU A 11 -17.58 -6.01 -10.71
C LEU A 11 -18.13 -4.58 -10.76
N ASP A 12 -18.82 -4.20 -11.83
CA ASP A 12 -19.42 -2.87 -11.98
C ASP A 12 -20.39 -2.57 -10.84
N ALA A 13 -21.30 -3.52 -10.54
CA ALA A 13 -22.24 -3.42 -9.44
C ALA A 13 -21.53 -3.32 -8.08
N LEU A 14 -20.51 -4.15 -7.84
CA LEU A 14 -19.70 -4.10 -6.62
C LEU A 14 -19.02 -2.73 -6.46
N LEU A 15 -18.40 -2.21 -7.52
CA LEU A 15 -17.72 -0.90 -7.48
C LEU A 15 -18.71 0.24 -7.24
N ASN A 16 -19.92 0.17 -7.82
CA ASN A 16 -20.99 1.14 -7.54
C ASN A 16 -21.44 1.09 -6.07
N GLU A 17 -21.65 -0.11 -5.54
CA GLU A 17 -22.08 -0.31 -4.14
C GLU A 17 -21.01 0.17 -3.14
N LEU A 18 -19.73 -0.01 -3.47
CA LEU A 18 -18.60 0.51 -2.71
C LEU A 18 -18.44 2.04 -2.81
N GLY A 19 -19.15 2.69 -3.74
CA GLY A 19 -19.07 4.14 -3.95
C GLY A 19 -17.87 4.60 -4.78
N LEU A 20 -17.29 3.74 -5.61
CA LEU A 20 -16.26 4.15 -6.56
C LEU A 20 -16.88 4.99 -7.67
N THR A 21 -16.38 6.20 -7.88
CA THR A 21 -16.92 7.18 -8.82
C THR A 21 -15.84 7.80 -9.71
N GLN A 22 -16.28 8.55 -10.72
CA GLN A 22 -15.41 9.21 -11.68
C GLN A 22 -14.40 10.14 -11.00
N ASN A 23 -13.21 10.21 -11.59
CA ASN A 23 -12.07 11.02 -11.14
C ASN A 23 -11.47 10.63 -9.79
N MET A 24 -11.92 9.53 -9.16
CA MET A 24 -11.28 9.03 -7.95
C MET A 24 -9.91 8.44 -8.26
N ASN A 25 -8.97 8.69 -7.37
CA ASN A 25 -7.67 8.05 -7.37
C ASN A 25 -7.68 6.87 -6.40
N VAL A 26 -7.26 5.69 -6.84
CA VAL A 26 -7.39 4.46 -6.05
C VAL A 26 -6.12 3.62 -6.04
N ILE A 27 -5.82 3.04 -4.88
CA ILE A 27 -4.80 2.01 -4.68
C ILE A 27 -5.55 0.70 -4.51
N VAL A 28 -5.26 -0.29 -5.35
CA VAL A 28 -6.03 -1.54 -5.36
C VAL A 28 -5.20 -2.69 -4.80
N HIS A 29 -5.70 -3.28 -3.73
CA HIS A 29 -5.26 -4.59 -3.24
C HIS A 29 -6.35 -5.61 -3.57
N SER A 30 -5.96 -6.72 -4.20
CA SER A 30 -6.93 -7.68 -4.72
C SER A 30 -6.54 -9.13 -4.49
N ARG A 31 -7.54 -9.97 -4.29
CA ARG A 31 -7.44 -11.42 -4.31
C ARG A 31 -8.46 -11.98 -5.28
N LEU A 32 -8.29 -11.71 -6.58
CA LEU A 32 -9.31 -12.00 -7.62
C LEU A 32 -9.85 -13.44 -7.61
N ALA A 33 -9.00 -14.43 -7.32
CA ALA A 33 -9.42 -15.83 -7.20
C ALA A 33 -10.51 -16.07 -6.14
N SER A 34 -10.70 -15.15 -5.20
CA SER A 34 -11.74 -15.22 -4.17
C SER A 34 -13.15 -15.03 -4.74
N PHE A 35 -13.30 -14.42 -5.91
CA PHE A 35 -14.59 -14.24 -6.57
C PHE A 35 -14.98 -15.42 -7.47
N GLY A 36 -14.07 -16.39 -7.69
CA GLY A 36 -14.27 -17.52 -8.58
C GLY A 36 -13.60 -17.31 -9.94
N TYR A 37 -14.25 -17.75 -11.01
CA TYR A 37 -13.74 -17.59 -12.37
C TYR A 37 -14.03 -16.17 -12.88
N ILE A 38 -12.97 -15.37 -13.02
CA ILE A 38 -13.06 -14.02 -13.58
C ILE A 38 -13.16 -14.09 -15.10
N GLU A 39 -14.29 -13.69 -15.66
CA GLU A 39 -14.46 -13.64 -17.11
C GLU A 39 -13.56 -12.55 -17.71
N GLY A 40 -12.76 -12.89 -18.72
CA GLY A 40 -11.79 -11.97 -19.32
C GLY A 40 -10.55 -11.68 -18.44
N GLY A 41 -10.45 -12.32 -17.26
CA GLY A 41 -9.27 -12.24 -16.40
C GLY A 41 -8.93 -10.82 -15.92
N ALA A 42 -7.63 -10.55 -15.74
CA ALA A 42 -7.15 -9.27 -15.25
C ALA A 42 -7.50 -8.10 -16.18
N GLY A 43 -7.57 -8.32 -17.50
CA GLY A 43 -7.96 -7.28 -18.47
C GLY A 43 -9.38 -6.76 -18.27
N MET A 44 -10.33 -7.65 -18.00
CA MET A 44 -11.70 -7.24 -17.67
C MET A 44 -11.74 -6.39 -16.39
N VAL A 45 -11.00 -6.80 -15.36
CA VAL A 45 -10.93 -6.05 -14.09
C VAL A 45 -10.28 -4.68 -14.29
N THR A 46 -9.18 -4.60 -15.04
CA THR A 46 -8.51 -3.35 -15.37
C THR A 46 -9.45 -2.41 -16.14
N ASN A 47 -10.13 -2.90 -17.17
CA ASN A 47 -11.05 -2.08 -17.96
C ASN A 47 -12.21 -1.56 -17.10
N CYS A 48 -12.84 -2.41 -16.29
CA CYS A 48 -13.94 -1.99 -15.41
C CYS A 48 -13.49 -0.93 -14.39
N LEU A 49 -12.29 -1.06 -13.80
CA LEU A 49 -11.74 -0.04 -12.91
C LEU A 49 -11.50 1.29 -13.65
N LEU A 50 -10.91 1.25 -14.85
CA LEU A 50 -10.65 2.45 -15.64
C LEU A 50 -11.93 3.14 -16.09
N ASP A 51 -12.91 2.38 -16.60
CA ASP A 51 -14.22 2.90 -17.04
C ASP A 51 -14.94 3.62 -15.90
N LYS A 52 -14.76 3.18 -14.65
CA LYS A 52 -15.33 3.84 -13.46
C LYS A 52 -14.68 5.16 -13.09
N ILE A 53 -13.36 5.26 -13.20
CA ILE A 53 -12.60 6.40 -12.65
C ILE A 53 -12.21 7.43 -13.72
N GLN A 54 -12.31 7.10 -15.00
CA GLN A 54 -12.04 8.04 -16.09
C GLN A 54 -12.96 9.28 -16.06
N PRO A 55 -12.55 10.41 -16.68
CA PRO A 55 -11.31 10.60 -17.44
C PRO A 55 -10.08 10.97 -16.59
N ASN A 56 -10.25 11.47 -15.36
CA ASN A 56 -9.12 12.01 -14.59
C ASN A 56 -8.63 11.12 -13.43
N GLY A 57 -9.25 9.96 -13.22
CA GLY A 57 -8.86 9.05 -12.13
C GLY A 57 -7.57 8.29 -12.42
N THR A 58 -6.81 8.02 -11.37
CA THR A 58 -5.57 7.22 -11.41
C THR A 58 -5.74 5.95 -10.59
N VAL A 59 -5.33 4.82 -11.14
CA VAL A 59 -5.33 3.52 -10.45
C VAL A 59 -3.88 3.08 -10.21
N LEU A 60 -3.55 2.76 -8.97
CA LEU A 60 -2.23 2.29 -8.54
C LEU A 60 -2.35 0.90 -7.91
N PHE A 61 -1.28 0.13 -8.03
CA PHE A 61 -1.18 -1.23 -7.53
C PHE A 61 0.18 -1.45 -6.86
N PRO A 62 0.23 -2.18 -5.74
CA PRO A 62 1.49 -2.56 -5.12
C PRO A 62 2.28 -3.49 -6.06
N THR A 63 3.59 -3.28 -6.15
CA THR A 63 4.55 -4.15 -6.86
C THR A 63 5.78 -4.40 -5.98
N TYR A 64 5.53 -4.71 -4.71
CA TYR A 64 6.56 -4.76 -3.70
C TYR A 64 7.58 -5.85 -3.98
N THR A 65 8.84 -5.56 -3.67
CA THR A 65 9.95 -6.49 -3.87
C THR A 65 10.74 -6.63 -2.58
N PHE A 66 10.55 -7.74 -1.89
CA PHE A 66 11.20 -8.03 -0.61
C PHE A 66 12.43 -8.92 -0.74
N ASP A 67 12.59 -9.61 -1.88
CA ASP A 67 13.64 -10.62 -2.07
C ASP A 67 14.95 -10.04 -2.66
N ILE A 68 15.00 -8.74 -2.96
CA ILE A 68 16.19 -8.04 -3.44
C ILE A 68 17.17 -7.80 -2.29
N ARG A 69 18.41 -8.24 -2.50
CA ARG A 69 19.56 -8.03 -1.63
C ARG A 69 20.40 -6.84 -2.11
N GLU A 70 21.44 -6.50 -1.36
CA GLU A 70 22.30 -5.35 -1.66
C GLU A 70 22.97 -5.40 -3.04
N ASN A 71 23.32 -6.60 -3.51
CA ASN A 71 23.99 -6.79 -4.81
C ASN A 71 23.02 -7.01 -5.98
N ASP A 72 21.73 -7.11 -5.72
CA ASP A 72 20.71 -7.27 -6.75
C ASP A 72 20.31 -5.90 -7.30
N ILE A 73 20.18 -5.80 -8.63
CA ILE A 73 19.76 -4.57 -9.30
C ILE A 73 18.23 -4.55 -9.39
N PHE A 74 17.61 -3.58 -8.72
CA PHE A 74 16.23 -3.22 -8.97
C PHE A 74 16.12 -2.48 -10.30
N ASN A 75 15.38 -3.06 -11.24
CA ASN A 75 14.98 -2.41 -12.48
C ASN A 75 13.45 -2.41 -12.53
N ARG A 76 12.84 -1.22 -12.53
CA ARG A 76 11.37 -1.09 -12.51
C ARG A 76 10.69 -1.89 -13.62
N ARG A 77 11.30 -2.04 -14.79
CA ARG A 77 10.71 -2.79 -15.93
C ARG A 77 10.85 -4.31 -15.77
N HIS A 78 11.95 -4.79 -15.19
CA HIS A 78 12.33 -6.20 -15.27
C HIS A 78 12.33 -6.95 -13.93
N THR A 79 12.41 -6.25 -12.80
CA THR A 79 12.42 -6.89 -11.49
C THR A 79 11.06 -7.52 -11.20
N PRO A 80 10.98 -8.83 -10.89
CA PRO A 80 9.73 -9.51 -10.58
C PRO A 80 9.16 -9.12 -9.20
N PHE A 81 7.86 -9.30 -9.02
CA PHE A 81 7.11 -8.99 -7.79
C PHE A 81 6.03 -10.05 -7.50
N PRO A 82 6.38 -11.34 -7.34
CA PRO A 82 5.42 -12.45 -7.34
C PRO A 82 4.40 -12.41 -6.18
N SER A 83 4.67 -11.66 -5.12
CA SER A 83 3.86 -11.58 -3.90
C SER A 83 2.63 -10.68 -3.99
N THR A 84 2.48 -9.88 -5.06
CA THR A 84 1.41 -8.86 -5.16
C THR A 84 0.25 -9.26 -6.08
N GLY A 85 0.28 -10.46 -6.65
CA GLY A 85 -0.81 -11.04 -7.44
C GLY A 85 -0.71 -10.79 -8.95
N SER A 86 -1.68 -11.34 -9.70
CA SER A 86 -1.67 -11.32 -11.17
C SER A 86 -2.17 -10.00 -11.78
N LEU A 87 -2.99 -9.23 -11.07
CA LEU A 87 -3.54 -7.97 -11.57
C LEU A 87 -2.45 -6.89 -11.74
N PRO A 88 -1.56 -6.63 -10.77
CA PRO A 88 -0.44 -5.72 -10.98
C PRO A 88 0.50 -6.20 -12.11
N ALA A 89 0.69 -7.51 -12.26
CA ALA A 89 1.54 -8.07 -13.31
C ALA A 89 0.97 -7.86 -14.71
N TYR A 90 -0.35 -8.02 -14.87
CA TYR A 90 -1.04 -7.66 -16.12
C TYR A 90 -0.92 -6.17 -16.41
N ILE A 91 -1.12 -5.31 -15.42
CA ILE A 91 -1.06 -3.87 -15.62
C ILE A 91 0.34 -3.43 -16.00
N HIS A 92 1.37 -3.96 -15.34
CA HIS A 92 2.78 -3.70 -15.65
C HIS A 92 3.19 -4.12 -17.08
N SER A 93 2.43 -5.00 -17.74
CA SER A 93 2.69 -5.36 -19.14
C SER A 93 2.05 -4.39 -20.15
N LEU A 94 1.18 -3.48 -19.69
CA LEU A 94 0.53 -2.51 -20.56
C LEU A 94 1.50 -1.37 -20.92
N PRO A 95 1.50 -0.88 -22.18
CA PRO A 95 2.42 0.16 -22.64
C PRO A 95 2.36 1.47 -21.84
N ASP A 96 1.16 1.86 -21.41
CA ASP A 96 0.92 3.12 -20.70
C ASP A 96 1.13 3.01 -19.19
N SER A 97 1.43 1.81 -18.70
CA SER A 97 1.67 1.59 -17.28
C SER A 97 3.05 2.09 -16.88
N VAL A 98 3.13 2.60 -15.65
CA VAL A 98 4.41 3.06 -15.14
C VAL A 98 4.61 2.63 -13.69
N ARG A 99 5.76 2.00 -13.43
CA ARG A 99 6.20 1.58 -12.10
C ARG A 99 7.20 2.56 -11.51
N THR A 100 7.09 2.84 -10.22
CA THR A 100 8.02 3.72 -9.49
C THR A 100 9.40 3.08 -9.27
N HIS A 101 10.40 3.91 -8.98
CA HIS A 101 11.79 3.48 -8.80
C HIS A 101 12.13 2.97 -7.39
N CYS A 102 11.17 2.92 -6.45
CA CYS A 102 11.44 2.45 -5.09
C CYS A 102 11.74 0.93 -5.09
N PRO A 103 12.92 0.50 -4.61
CA PRO A 103 13.32 -0.91 -4.71
C PRO A 103 12.63 -1.83 -3.68
N ILE A 104 11.87 -1.26 -2.73
CA ILE A 104 11.19 -2.01 -1.65
C ILE A 104 9.67 -1.96 -1.86
N HIS A 105 9.05 -0.78 -1.77
CA HIS A 105 7.61 -0.58 -1.96
C HIS A 105 7.31 0.22 -3.24
N SER A 106 7.60 -0.35 -4.40
CA SER A 106 7.19 0.25 -5.68
C SER A 106 5.70 0.06 -5.97
N HIS A 107 5.15 0.99 -6.74
CA HIS A 107 3.77 0.97 -7.23
C HIS A 107 3.78 1.04 -8.75
N VAL A 108 2.88 0.30 -9.41
CA VAL A 108 2.58 0.44 -10.84
C VAL A 108 1.19 1.04 -11.00
N GLY A 109 0.97 1.82 -12.05
CA GLY A 109 -0.36 2.35 -12.28
C GLY A 109 -0.64 2.87 -13.67
N LEU A 110 -1.88 3.32 -13.84
CA LEU A 110 -2.44 3.93 -15.03
C LEU A 110 -3.23 5.18 -14.64
N GLY A 111 -3.26 6.19 -15.51
CA GLY A 111 -4.00 7.43 -15.31
C GLY A 111 -3.09 8.67 -15.29
N PRO A 112 -3.67 9.88 -15.20
CA PRO A 112 -2.96 11.12 -15.44
C PRO A 112 -1.86 11.43 -14.42
N LEU A 113 -1.95 10.88 -13.19
CA LEU A 113 -0.99 11.21 -12.13
C LEU A 113 0.24 10.30 -12.08
N VAL A 114 0.34 9.26 -12.93
CA VAL A 114 1.46 8.29 -12.84
C VAL A 114 2.81 8.91 -13.18
N GLN A 115 2.85 9.86 -14.13
CA GLN A 115 4.09 10.57 -14.47
C GLN A 115 4.52 11.51 -13.35
N GLU A 116 3.55 12.20 -12.73
CA GLU A 116 3.79 13.06 -11.58
C GLU A 116 4.33 12.26 -10.38
N LEU A 117 3.71 11.11 -10.09
CA LEU A 117 4.15 10.21 -9.02
C LEU A 117 5.64 9.88 -9.18
N ILE A 118 6.08 9.51 -10.38
CA ILE A 118 7.45 9.07 -10.62
C ILE A 118 8.43 10.25 -10.61
N GLY A 119 8.00 11.43 -11.05
CA GLY A 119 8.85 12.62 -11.04
C GLY A 119 9.04 13.23 -9.64
N GLN A 120 8.14 12.98 -8.70
CA GLN A 120 8.14 13.66 -7.39
C GLN A 120 8.53 12.77 -6.20
N VAL A 121 8.32 11.46 -6.25
CA VAL A 121 8.64 10.59 -5.11
C VAL A 121 10.13 10.23 -5.09
N ASN A 122 10.73 10.28 -3.90
CA ASN A 122 12.13 9.90 -3.76
C ASN A 122 12.23 8.36 -3.66
N PRO A 123 12.92 7.68 -4.59
CA PRO A 123 12.99 6.22 -4.63
C PRO A 123 13.69 5.59 -3.42
N ALA A 124 14.51 6.36 -2.68
CA ALA A 124 15.15 5.88 -1.45
C ALA A 124 14.14 5.68 -0.30
N PHE A 125 13.02 6.40 -0.31
CA PHE A 125 12.04 6.38 0.78
C PHE A 125 10.91 5.41 0.49
N SER A 126 11.01 4.25 1.16
CA SER A 126 10.06 3.15 1.03
C SER A 126 8.73 3.41 1.74
N ILE A 127 8.77 4.13 2.87
CA ILE A 127 7.65 4.52 3.74
C ILE A 127 8.02 5.83 4.45
N GLY A 128 7.06 6.45 5.14
CA GLY A 128 7.25 7.75 5.80
C GLY A 128 7.34 8.93 4.83
N HIS A 129 7.96 10.02 5.30
CA HIS A 129 8.14 11.25 4.52
C HIS A 129 8.90 11.02 3.20
N GLY A 130 8.44 11.65 2.12
CA GLY A 130 9.01 11.53 0.78
C GLY A 130 8.67 10.24 0.02
N SER A 131 7.95 9.31 0.65
CA SER A 131 7.53 8.04 0.02
C SER A 131 6.30 8.19 -0.87
N SER A 132 6.04 7.19 -1.72
CA SER A 132 4.79 7.13 -2.50
C SER A 132 3.55 7.13 -1.62
N PHE A 133 3.61 6.58 -0.41
CA PHE A 133 2.47 6.56 0.50
C PHE A 133 2.06 7.96 0.96
N GLU A 134 3.03 8.81 1.33
CA GLU A 134 2.74 10.21 1.68
C GLU A 134 2.20 10.97 0.46
N TRP A 135 2.81 10.76 -0.71
CA TRP A 135 2.38 11.40 -1.95
C TRP A 135 0.92 11.06 -2.30
N MET A 136 0.51 9.80 -2.10
CA MET A 136 -0.86 9.33 -2.33
C MET A 136 -1.84 9.91 -1.30
N ALA A 137 -1.45 9.97 -0.02
CA ALA A 137 -2.25 10.57 1.06
C ALA A 137 -2.58 12.04 0.76
N ASN A 138 -1.59 12.78 0.27
CA ASN A 138 -1.72 14.20 -0.09
C ASN A 138 -2.54 14.46 -1.36
N ARG A 139 -2.92 13.42 -2.12
CA ARG A 139 -3.68 13.51 -3.38
C ARG A 139 -5.05 12.86 -3.32
N GLY A 140 -5.56 12.63 -2.10
CA GLY A 140 -6.92 12.13 -1.89
C GLY A 140 -7.15 10.74 -2.48
N PHE A 141 -6.11 9.89 -2.50
CA PHE A 141 -6.28 8.50 -2.91
C PHE A 141 -7.24 7.76 -1.98
N HIS A 142 -7.81 6.68 -2.49
CA HIS A 142 -8.62 5.73 -1.73
C HIS A 142 -7.97 4.36 -1.79
N LEU A 143 -8.08 3.57 -0.72
CA LEU A 143 -7.63 2.19 -0.67
C LEU A 143 -8.81 1.27 -0.98
N LEU A 144 -8.75 0.60 -2.12
CA LEU A 144 -9.76 -0.35 -2.58
C LEU A 144 -9.27 -1.78 -2.31
N PHE A 145 -10.02 -2.50 -1.48
CA PHE A 145 -9.86 -3.93 -1.24
C PHE A 145 -10.87 -4.69 -2.10
N LEU A 146 -10.39 -5.59 -2.96
CA LEU A 146 -11.22 -6.48 -3.78
C LEU A 146 -11.00 -7.93 -3.36
N GLY A 147 -11.93 -8.47 -2.56
CA GLY A 147 -11.91 -9.88 -2.15
C GLY A 147 -10.82 -10.24 -1.13
N THR A 148 -10.21 -9.22 -0.53
CA THR A 148 -9.08 -9.33 0.40
C THR A 148 -9.43 -8.67 1.73
N ASN A 149 -8.91 -9.21 2.81
CA ASN A 149 -9.09 -8.63 4.14
C ASN A 149 -8.19 -7.40 4.33
N PHE A 150 -8.50 -6.59 5.33
CA PHE A 150 -7.73 -5.39 5.68
C PHE A 150 -6.27 -5.73 6.00
N ASP A 151 -6.01 -6.79 6.78
CA ASP A 151 -4.67 -7.23 7.17
C ASP A 151 -3.81 -7.73 5.99
N GLU A 152 -4.43 -8.18 4.90
CA GLU A 152 -3.74 -8.65 3.69
C GLU A 152 -3.25 -7.51 2.79
N GLY A 153 -3.82 -6.30 2.90
CA GLY A 153 -3.51 -5.18 2.00
C GLY A 153 -3.27 -3.82 2.65
N ALA A 154 -3.37 -3.69 3.97
CA ALA A 154 -3.20 -2.42 4.66
C ALA A 154 -1.72 -2.03 4.89
N THR A 155 -0.87 -2.14 3.85
CA THR A 155 0.54 -1.71 3.92
C THR A 155 0.67 -0.22 4.31
N TYR A 156 -0.34 0.60 4.00
CA TYR A 156 -0.42 1.99 4.44
C TYR A 156 -0.27 2.17 5.95
N ILE A 157 -0.67 1.19 6.77
CA ILE A 157 -0.50 1.25 8.23
C ILE A 157 0.98 1.23 8.62
N HIS A 158 1.86 0.58 7.85
CA HIS A 158 3.31 0.67 8.07
C HIS A 158 3.86 2.06 7.76
N HIS A 159 3.28 2.76 6.77
CA HIS A 159 3.59 4.17 6.55
C HIS A 159 3.16 4.99 7.78
N MET A 160 1.98 4.76 8.34
CA MET A 160 1.51 5.44 9.55
C MET A 160 2.36 5.17 10.79
N GLU A 161 2.83 3.92 10.99
CA GLU A 161 3.78 3.60 12.05
C GLU A 161 5.05 4.46 11.96
N ALA A 162 5.57 4.67 10.76
CA ALA A 162 6.75 5.51 10.50
C ALA A 162 6.47 7.01 10.71
N MET A 163 5.29 7.50 10.30
CA MET A 163 4.88 8.89 10.48
C MET A 163 4.64 9.26 11.95
N VAL A 164 4.17 8.31 12.77
CA VAL A 164 3.97 8.52 14.22
C VAL A 164 5.26 8.27 15.01
N GLY A 165 6.13 7.37 14.53
CA GLY A 165 7.36 7.01 15.24
C GLY A 165 7.10 6.04 16.40
N VAL A 166 6.40 4.93 16.13
CA VAL A 166 6.06 3.92 17.15
C VAL A 166 7.30 3.30 17.82
N PRO A 167 7.28 3.05 19.14
CA PRO A 167 8.48 2.70 19.91
C PRO A 167 9.05 1.31 19.64
N TYR A 168 8.29 0.42 19.01
CA TYR A 168 8.67 -0.97 18.73
C TYR A 168 9.30 -1.16 17.34
N ARG A 169 9.54 -0.06 16.61
CA ARG A 169 10.26 -0.02 15.35
C ARG A 169 11.46 0.92 15.43
N GLU A 170 12.38 0.76 14.48
CA GLU A 170 13.57 1.59 14.35
C GLU A 170 13.94 1.78 12.88
N TRP A 171 14.59 2.92 12.59
CA TRP A 171 15.13 3.19 11.26
C TRP A 171 16.45 2.46 11.09
N ILE A 172 16.55 1.66 10.03
CA ILE A 172 17.80 1.08 9.54
C ILE A 172 18.06 1.58 8.12
N THR A 173 19.30 1.50 7.67
CA THR A 173 19.67 1.84 6.30
C THR A 173 19.92 0.59 5.49
N LEU A 174 19.19 0.43 4.39
CA LEU A 174 19.36 -0.65 3.42
C LEU A 174 20.00 -0.10 2.14
N LYS A 175 21.15 -0.62 1.75
CA LYS A 175 21.74 -0.30 0.44
C LYS A 175 21.05 -1.09 -0.66
N ARG A 176 20.66 -0.41 -1.75
CA ARG A 176 19.99 -1.03 -2.90
C ARG A 176 20.53 -0.47 -4.21
N GLN A 177 20.84 -1.34 -5.15
CA GLN A 177 21.19 -0.93 -6.51
C GLN A 177 19.90 -0.70 -7.31
N VAL A 178 19.77 0.48 -7.93
CA VAL A 178 18.59 0.87 -8.71
C VAL A 178 19.03 1.30 -10.09
N CYS A 179 18.39 0.73 -11.11
CA CYS A 179 18.61 1.07 -12.51
C CYS A 179 17.75 2.29 -12.90
N PHE A 180 18.42 3.36 -13.29
CA PHE A 180 17.86 4.57 -13.89
C PHE A 180 18.30 4.69 -15.36
N GLU A 181 17.76 5.66 -16.09
CA GLU A 181 18.14 5.91 -17.50
C GLU A 181 19.65 6.23 -17.64
N GLY A 182 20.24 6.91 -16.66
CA GLY A 182 21.67 7.23 -16.62
C GLY A 182 22.57 6.12 -16.09
N GLY A 183 22.05 4.93 -15.81
CA GLY A 183 22.80 3.79 -15.28
C GLY A 183 22.35 3.33 -13.90
N VAL A 184 23.12 2.41 -13.32
CA VAL A 184 22.85 1.85 -11.99
C VAL A 184 23.43 2.77 -10.92
N GLN A 185 22.63 3.08 -9.90
CA GLN A 185 23.04 3.85 -8.74
C GLN A 185 22.75 3.07 -7.46
N THR A 186 23.63 3.22 -6.46
CA THR A 186 23.38 2.69 -5.11
C THR A 186 22.64 3.73 -4.30
N LEU A 187 21.45 3.39 -3.83
CA LEU A 187 20.66 4.20 -2.91
C LEU A 187 20.82 3.69 -1.49
N GLU A 188 20.97 4.62 -0.55
CA GLU A 188 20.77 4.36 0.88
C GLU A 188 19.29 4.54 1.20
N CYS A 189 18.59 3.43 1.44
CA CYS A 189 17.14 3.42 1.63
C CYS A 189 16.82 3.31 3.14
N PRO A 190 16.32 4.37 3.80
CA PRO A 190 15.81 4.25 5.15
C PRO A 190 14.61 3.29 5.18
N TYR A 191 14.67 2.32 6.07
CA TYR A 191 13.62 1.32 6.25
C TYR A 191 13.23 1.25 7.72
N TYR A 192 11.93 1.38 8.00
CA TYR A 192 11.41 1.36 9.37
C TYR A 192 11.16 -0.08 9.82
N ALA A 193 12.23 -0.74 10.24
CA ALA A 193 12.24 -2.13 10.63
C ALA A 193 11.55 -2.35 11.98
N ARG A 194 10.94 -3.52 12.15
CA ARG A 194 10.51 -3.99 13.46
C ARG A 194 11.73 -4.41 14.26
N LYS A 195 11.78 -4.00 15.53
CA LYS A 195 12.84 -4.44 16.45
C LYS A 195 12.79 -5.96 16.64
N PRO A 196 13.94 -6.63 16.89
CA PRO A 196 13.97 -8.06 17.18
C PRO A 196 13.07 -8.42 18.38
N ASN A 197 12.49 -9.62 18.36
CA ASN A 197 11.65 -10.17 19.44
C ASN A 197 10.38 -9.37 19.78
N ILE A 198 9.95 -8.47 18.90
CA ILE A 198 8.64 -7.82 18.99
C ILE A 198 7.60 -8.64 18.23
N ASP A 199 6.43 -8.73 18.85
CA ASP A 199 5.21 -9.30 18.28
C ASP A 199 4.84 -8.79 16.89
N LYS A 200 4.04 -9.59 16.18
CA LYS A 200 3.50 -9.17 14.88
C LYS A 200 2.45 -8.08 15.06
N ASN A 201 2.35 -7.22 14.05
CA ASN A 201 1.26 -6.26 13.96
C ASN A 201 -0.09 -7.00 13.83
N CYS A 202 -1.13 -6.46 14.47
CA CYS A 202 -2.52 -6.88 14.40
C CYS A 202 -3.37 -5.72 13.86
N PHE A 203 -3.44 -5.60 12.53
CA PHE A 203 -4.17 -4.52 11.86
C PHE A 203 -5.68 -4.57 12.05
N LYS A 204 -6.22 -5.72 12.49
CA LYS A 204 -7.62 -5.85 12.92
C LYS A 204 -7.99 -4.87 14.04
N LYS A 205 -7.04 -4.44 14.87
CA LYS A 205 -7.30 -3.45 15.93
C LYS A 205 -7.70 -2.09 15.34
N ILE A 206 -7.06 -1.67 14.24
CA ILE A 206 -7.48 -0.49 13.46
C ILE A 206 -8.79 -0.76 12.73
N GLU A 207 -8.90 -1.90 12.05
CA GLU A 207 -10.11 -2.26 11.31
C GLU A 207 -11.35 -2.21 12.21
N ASN A 208 -11.26 -2.73 13.43
CA ASN A 208 -12.34 -2.72 14.41
C ASN A 208 -12.68 -1.31 14.91
N SER A 209 -11.70 -0.41 15.02
CA SER A 209 -11.95 0.97 15.46
C SER A 209 -12.58 1.83 14.37
N ILE A 210 -12.41 1.47 13.09
CA ILE A 210 -12.89 2.27 11.95
C ILE A 210 -13.98 1.57 11.12
N GLY A 211 -14.34 0.33 11.45
CA GLY A 211 -15.12 -0.55 10.58
C GLY A 211 -16.51 -0.02 10.22
N SER A 212 -17.19 0.68 11.12
CA SER A 212 -18.49 1.30 10.84
C SER A 212 -18.41 2.47 9.85
N MET A 213 -17.23 3.09 9.70
CA MET A 213 -17.00 4.21 8.78
C MET A 213 -16.72 3.76 7.35
N PHE A 214 -16.38 2.47 7.16
CA PHE A 214 -16.05 1.88 5.86
C PHE A 214 -16.87 0.60 5.64
N PRO A 215 -18.09 0.73 5.09
CA PRO A 215 -18.97 -0.41 4.85
C PRO A 215 -18.29 -1.54 4.08
N THR A 216 -18.63 -2.78 4.44
CA THR A 216 -18.12 -3.97 3.76
C THR A 216 -19.18 -4.56 2.85
N VAL A 217 -18.83 -4.73 1.58
CA VAL A 217 -19.64 -5.50 0.63
C VAL A 217 -19.04 -6.89 0.50
N TYR A 218 -19.87 -7.92 0.60
CA TYR A 218 -19.43 -9.32 0.52
C TYR A 218 -19.87 -9.95 -0.79
N VAL A 219 -18.92 -10.50 -1.54
CA VAL A 219 -19.18 -11.35 -2.71
C VAL A 219 -18.64 -12.74 -2.41
N HIS A 220 -19.48 -13.77 -2.47
CA HIS A 220 -19.10 -15.14 -2.14
C HIS A 220 -18.38 -15.27 -0.77
N ASN A 221 -18.87 -14.55 0.25
CA ASN A 221 -18.28 -14.45 1.60
C ASN A 221 -16.85 -13.85 1.63
N ARG A 222 -16.48 -13.06 0.62
CA ARG A 222 -15.20 -12.37 0.54
C ARG A 222 -15.41 -10.86 0.61
N PRO A 223 -14.75 -10.17 1.55
CA PRO A 223 -15.00 -8.76 1.78
C PRO A 223 -14.36 -7.91 0.67
N SER A 224 -15.04 -6.81 0.34
CA SER A 224 -14.49 -5.70 -0.41
C SER A 224 -14.86 -4.40 0.28
N ARG A 225 -13.98 -3.41 0.21
CA ARG A 225 -14.14 -2.11 0.87
C ARG A 225 -13.43 -1.02 0.09
N LEU A 226 -13.95 0.20 0.14
CA LEU A 226 -13.29 1.40 -0.35
C LEU A 226 -13.07 2.35 0.83
N LEU A 227 -11.81 2.70 1.10
CA LEU A 227 -11.43 3.52 2.24
C LEU A 227 -10.82 4.84 1.75
N ASN A 228 -11.33 5.97 2.20
CA ASN A 228 -10.67 7.25 2.00
C ASN A 228 -9.34 7.29 2.77
N LEU A 229 -8.24 7.54 2.08
CA LEU A 229 -6.91 7.42 2.67
C LEU A 229 -6.63 8.51 3.71
N SER A 230 -7.11 9.74 3.49
CA SER A 230 -6.96 10.84 4.44
C SER A 230 -7.72 10.58 5.75
N LEU A 231 -8.92 9.99 5.68
CA LEU A 231 -9.65 9.56 6.86
C LEU A 231 -8.94 8.40 7.57
N LEU A 232 -8.44 7.40 6.81
CA LEU A 232 -7.67 6.30 7.37
C LEU A 232 -6.38 6.78 8.06
N ASP A 233 -5.68 7.77 7.48
CA ASP A 233 -4.49 8.41 8.05
C ASP A 233 -4.82 9.01 9.42
N GLN A 234 -5.83 9.89 9.48
CA GLN A 234 -6.23 10.58 10.70
C GLN A 234 -6.61 9.57 11.80
N LEU A 235 -7.47 8.61 11.49
CA LEU A 235 -7.92 7.62 12.47
C LEU A 235 -6.77 6.72 12.97
N THR A 236 -5.86 6.33 12.08
CA THR A 236 -4.69 5.52 12.45
C THR A 236 -3.71 6.33 13.31
N ARG A 237 -3.53 7.61 12.98
CA ARG A 237 -2.70 8.54 13.76
C ARG A 237 -3.25 8.71 15.17
N ASP A 238 -4.53 8.99 15.30
CA ASP A 238 -5.18 9.17 16.61
C ASP A 238 -5.10 7.89 17.44
N PHE A 239 -5.33 6.73 16.81
CA PHE A 239 -5.18 5.44 17.47
C PHE A 239 -3.76 5.20 18.01
N LEU A 240 -2.73 5.45 17.18
CA LEU A 240 -1.34 5.24 17.55
C LEU A 240 -0.81 6.29 18.55
N GLN A 241 -1.33 7.51 18.52
CA GLN A 241 -1.01 8.53 19.51
C GLN A 241 -1.63 8.22 20.87
N ALA A 242 -2.85 7.69 20.89
CA ALA A 242 -3.50 7.25 22.13
C ALA A 242 -2.82 6.00 22.73
N ASN A 243 -2.37 5.07 21.88
CA ASN A 243 -1.63 3.89 22.30
C ASN A 243 -0.52 3.53 21.29
N PRO A 244 0.73 3.98 21.51
CA PRO A 244 1.84 3.71 20.59
C PRO A 244 2.18 2.23 20.40
N TYR A 245 1.74 1.33 21.29
CA TYR A 245 1.89 -0.13 21.18
C TYR A 245 0.61 -0.82 20.69
N GLY A 246 -0.44 -0.06 20.36
CA GLY A 246 -1.78 -0.56 20.09
C GLY A 246 -1.88 -1.53 18.93
N LEU A 247 -0.89 -1.58 18.03
CA LEU A 247 -0.86 -2.54 16.92
C LEU A 247 -0.19 -3.88 17.25
N LEU A 248 0.42 -4.08 18.41
CA LEU A 248 1.03 -5.38 18.74
C LEU A 248 -0.05 -6.43 19.06
N SER A 249 0.23 -7.70 18.73
CA SER A 249 -0.70 -8.82 18.92
C SER A 249 -0.99 -9.13 20.40
N SER A 250 0.03 -9.11 21.26
CA SER A 250 -0.15 -9.06 22.71
C SER A 250 -0.43 -7.61 23.14
N ASP A 251 -1.13 -7.44 24.26
CA ASP A 251 -1.26 -6.14 24.91
C ASP A 251 0.07 -5.76 25.61
N GLY A 252 1.12 -5.57 24.80
CA GLY A 252 2.30 -4.73 24.99
C GLY A 252 3.01 -4.63 26.35
N MET A 253 2.82 -5.53 27.30
CA MET A 253 3.38 -5.43 28.66
C MET A 253 4.10 -6.70 29.13
N GLN A 254 4.80 -7.40 28.23
CA GLN A 254 5.80 -8.39 28.65
C GLN A 254 7.09 -8.16 27.87
N GLY A 255 7.98 -7.32 28.43
CA GLY A 255 9.37 -7.26 27.97
C GLY A 255 10.08 -5.91 28.07
N ILE A 256 9.37 -4.80 28.25
CA ILE A 256 10.00 -3.48 28.36
C ILE A 256 9.96 -3.05 29.82
N GLY A 257 11.05 -3.29 30.54
CA GLY A 257 11.28 -2.72 31.86
C GLY A 257 11.04 -1.21 31.80
N THR A 258 10.17 -0.72 32.68
CA THR A 258 9.83 0.68 32.85
C THR A 258 11.09 1.51 33.08
N ARG A 259 11.62 2.12 32.02
CA ARG A 259 12.47 3.30 32.11
C ARG A 259 11.96 4.29 31.09
N CYS A 260 11.22 5.29 31.57
CA CYS A 260 11.07 6.57 30.87
C CYS A 260 12.46 7.10 30.52
N PRO A 261 12.81 7.31 29.24
CA PRO A 261 13.92 8.16 28.89
C PRO A 261 13.35 9.55 28.62
N THR A 262 13.46 10.43 29.61
CA THR A 262 13.52 11.87 29.36
C THR A 262 14.75 12.15 28.50
N SER A 263 14.59 12.53 27.24
CA SER A 263 15.45 13.53 26.57
C SER A 263 15.06 13.67 25.09
N HIS A 264 15.04 14.93 24.67
CA HIS A 264 14.87 15.40 23.31
C HIS A 264 15.80 14.67 22.33
N ASN A 265 15.25 14.20 21.21
CA ASN A 265 16.03 13.97 19.99
C ASN A 265 15.35 14.66 18.81
N THR A 266 16.12 15.56 18.23
CA THR A 266 15.83 16.46 17.11
C THR A 266 15.65 15.68 15.80
N PHE A 267 14.61 16.04 15.05
CA PHE A 267 14.43 15.68 13.65
C PHE A 267 15.62 16.14 12.79
N PRO A 268 16.04 15.40 11.76
CA PRO A 268 16.93 15.96 10.75
C PRO A 268 16.11 16.93 9.88
N SER A 269 16.39 18.23 10.02
CA SER A 269 15.89 19.24 9.10
C SER A 269 16.52 19.03 7.72
N ALA A 270 15.68 19.01 6.68
CA ALA A 270 16.14 19.14 5.31
C ALA A 270 16.92 20.47 5.17
N ALA A 271 18.20 20.37 4.80
CA ALA A 271 18.96 21.52 4.35
C ALA A 271 18.56 21.81 2.89
N SER A 272 18.23 23.08 2.67
CA SER A 272 17.96 23.83 1.44
C SER A 272 18.38 23.20 0.10
#